data_AF-A0A7X9GQK5-F1
#
_entry.id   AF-A0A7X9GQK5-F1
#
_cell.length_a   1.000
_cell.length_b   1.000
_cell.length_c   1.000
_cell.angle_alpha   90.00
_cell.angle_beta   90.00
_cell.angle_gamma   90.00
#
_symmetry.space_group_name_H-M   'P 1'
#
loop_
_entity.id
_entity.type
_entity.pdbx_description
1 polymer ?
#
loop_
_entity_poly.entity_id
_entity_poly.type
_entity_poly.pdbx_seq_one_letter_code
_entity_poly.pdbx_strand_id
1 'polypeptide(L)'
;MDKRSYIIILKDTLEKKVSILNQLLEITLRQEKYISENLDSVDEFEETYTAKGTLIEQLNKLDEGFELIYENVKEELSVNQIQYREEILYLQDLIRQITERSTELQAIEMRNKNKIEAYFSKRKKEIKGYKVNSKTASSYYKNMADQHHGESYFYDKKK
;
A
#
# COMPACT_ATOMS: atom_id res chain seq x y z
N MET A 1 14.07 15.10 -35.98
CA MET A 1 12.59 15.16 -35.83
C MET A 1 12.18 16.62 -35.74
N ASP A 2 10.99 16.95 -36.25
CA ASP A 2 10.40 18.28 -36.11
C ASP A 2 10.06 18.55 -34.63
N LYS A 3 10.22 19.80 -34.17
CA LYS A 3 9.90 20.22 -32.79
C LYS A 3 8.43 19.98 -32.47
N ARG A 4 7.52 20.12 -33.44
CA ARG A 4 6.10 19.77 -33.27
C ARG A 4 5.89 18.28 -32.96
N SER A 5 6.68 17.39 -33.58
CA SER A 5 6.60 15.95 -33.29
C SER A 5 6.95 15.64 -31.84
N TYR A 6 7.94 16.33 -31.27
CA TYR A 6 8.28 16.17 -29.85
C TYR A 6 7.17 16.66 -28.93
N ILE A 7 6.51 17.78 -29.25
CA ILE A 7 5.36 18.28 -28.47
C ILE A 7 4.19 17.29 -28.48
N ILE A 8 3.91 16.67 -29.62
CA ILE A 8 2.90 15.60 -29.73
C ILE A 8 3.28 14.41 -28.84
N ILE A 9 4.55 13.99 -28.86
CA ILE A 9 5.03 12.90 -28.00
C ILE A 9 4.89 13.25 -26.52
N LEU A 10 5.20 14.49 -26.10
CA LEU A 10 5.00 14.94 -24.72
C LEU A 10 3.53 14.87 -24.31
N LYS A 11 2.64 15.35 -25.18
CA LYS A 11 1.20 15.30 -24.97
C LYS A 11 0.74 13.85 -24.77
N ASP A 12 1.05 12.96 -25.71
CA ASP A 12 0.67 11.54 -25.64
C ASP A 12 1.23 10.86 -24.39
N THR A 13 2.45 11.24 -23.99
CA THR A 13 3.11 10.72 -22.79
C THR A 13 2.36 11.14 -21.53
N LEU A 14 1.99 12.42 -21.40
CA LEU A 14 1.23 12.91 -20.26
C LEU A 14 -0.19 12.34 -20.21
N GLU A 15 -0.88 12.21 -21.36
CA GLU A 15 -2.20 11.56 -21.43
C GLU A 15 -2.14 10.09 -20.96
N LYS A 16 -1.09 9.36 -21.36
CA LYS A 16 -0.85 7.98 -20.86
C LYS A 16 -0.61 7.95 -19.36
N LYS A 17 0.17 8.90 -18.80
CA LYS A 17 0.38 9.01 -17.35
C LYS A 17 -0.95 9.24 -16.62
N VAL A 18 -1.80 10.14 -17.11
CA VAL A 18 -3.15 10.36 -16.55
C VAL A 18 -3.97 9.07 -16.56
N SER A 19 -3.95 8.33 -17.67
CA SER A 19 -4.65 7.04 -17.78
C SER A 19 -4.15 6.00 -16.77
N ILE A 20 -2.84 5.85 -16.62
CA ILE A 20 -2.23 4.92 -15.66
C ILE A 20 -2.57 5.32 -14.22
N LEU A 21 -2.53 6.62 -13.90
CA LEU A 21 -2.90 7.11 -12.58
C LEU A 21 -4.38 6.85 -12.25
N ASN A 22 -5.28 6.97 -13.22
CA ASN A 22 -6.69 6.57 -13.03
C ASN A 22 -6.81 5.08 -12.72
N GLN A 23 -6.08 4.22 -13.44
CA GLN A 23 -6.10 2.78 -13.19
C GLN A 23 -5.51 2.43 -11.82
N LEU A 24 -4.42 3.08 -11.41
CA LEU A 24 -3.84 2.94 -10.07
C LEU A 24 -4.85 3.34 -9.00
N LEU A 25 -5.53 4.46 -9.17
CA LEU A 25 -6.55 4.94 -8.24
C LEU A 25 -7.69 3.93 -8.09
N GLU A 26 -8.20 3.38 -9.19
CA GLU A 26 -9.25 2.36 -9.18
C GLU A 26 -8.81 1.10 -8.42
N ILE A 27 -7.61 0.57 -8.71
CA ILE A 27 -7.08 -0.62 -8.04
C ILE A 27 -6.85 -0.35 -6.56
N THR A 28 -6.33 0.81 -6.19
CA THR A 28 -6.08 1.20 -4.79
C THR A 28 -7.38 1.36 -4.00
N LEU A 29 -8.44 1.91 -4.61
CA LEU A 29 -9.78 1.97 -4.02
C LEU A 29 -10.39 0.57 -3.87
N ARG A 30 -10.22 -0.30 -4.86
CA ARG A 30 -10.66 -1.70 -4.78
C ARG A 30 -9.93 -2.44 -3.66
N GLN A 31 -8.62 -2.25 -3.55
CA GLN A 31 -7.81 -2.81 -2.46
C GLN A 31 -8.28 -2.32 -1.08
N GLU A 32 -8.65 -1.04 -0.96
CA GLU A 32 -9.21 -0.49 0.28
C GLU A 32 -10.48 -1.23 0.72
N LYS A 33 -11.38 -1.51 -0.22
CA LYS A 33 -12.63 -2.23 0.04
C LYS A 33 -12.33 -3.63 0.59
N TYR A 34 -11.41 -4.37 -0.04
CA TYR A 34 -10.99 -5.69 0.43
C TYR A 34 -10.38 -5.66 1.84
N ILE A 35 -9.49 -4.71 2.09
CA ILE A 35 -8.89 -4.50 3.42
C ILE A 35 -9.96 -4.23 4.49
N SER A 36 -11.06 -3.58 4.11
CA SER A 36 -12.12 -3.19 5.05
C SER A 36 -13.16 -4.30 5.26
N GLU A 37 -13.44 -5.11 4.24
CA GLU A 37 -14.52 -6.11 4.25
C GLU A 37 -14.04 -7.52 4.60
N ASN A 38 -12.88 -7.98 4.09
CA ASN A 38 -12.42 -9.35 4.34
C ASN A 38 -10.93 -9.56 3.98
N LEU A 39 -10.03 -9.31 4.94
CA LEU A 39 -8.57 -9.48 4.75
C LEU A 39 -8.10 -10.95 4.82
N ASP A 40 -9.02 -11.91 4.95
CA ASP A 40 -8.71 -13.34 4.96
C ASP A 40 -8.55 -13.93 3.54
N SER A 41 -8.93 -13.18 2.49
CA SER A 41 -8.66 -13.53 1.09
C SER A 41 -7.31 -12.96 0.64
N VAL A 42 -6.28 -13.81 0.68
CA VAL A 42 -4.88 -13.43 0.35
C VAL A 42 -4.71 -13.19 -1.16
N ASP A 43 -5.44 -13.93 -1.99
CA ASP A 43 -5.23 -13.96 -3.45
C ASP A 43 -5.57 -12.60 -4.11
N GLU A 44 -6.68 -11.97 -3.72
CA GLU A 44 -7.12 -10.69 -4.30
C GLU A 44 -6.23 -9.52 -3.87
N PHE A 45 -5.63 -9.61 -2.67
CA PHE A 45 -4.64 -8.64 -2.22
C PHE A 45 -3.34 -8.76 -3.02
N GLU A 46 -2.86 -9.97 -3.26
CA GLU A 46 -1.65 -10.23 -4.06
C GLU A 46 -1.83 -9.83 -5.53
N GLU A 47 -2.99 -10.11 -6.12
CA GLU A 47 -3.35 -9.68 -7.48
C GLU A 47 -3.33 -8.14 -7.60
N THR A 48 -4.01 -7.44 -6.69
CA THR A 48 -4.04 -5.97 -6.70
C THR A 48 -2.65 -5.38 -6.46
N TYR A 49 -1.86 -5.98 -5.57
CA TYR A 49 -0.47 -5.56 -5.32
C TYR A 49 0.41 -5.70 -6.57
N THR A 50 0.34 -6.85 -7.25
CA THR A 50 1.11 -7.12 -8.47
C THR A 50 0.71 -6.17 -9.61
N ALA A 51 -0.59 -5.99 -9.83
CA ALA A 51 -1.11 -5.08 -10.85
C ALA A 51 -0.65 -3.63 -10.64
N LYS A 52 -0.67 -3.14 -9.39
CA LYS A 52 -0.11 -1.81 -9.05
C LYS A 52 1.38 -1.72 -9.37
N GLY A 53 2.15 -2.75 -9.05
CA GLY A 53 3.59 -2.81 -9.37
C GLY A 53 3.86 -2.61 -10.86
N THR A 54 3.14 -3.35 -11.72
CA THR A 54 3.28 -3.22 -13.19
C THR A 54 2.91 -1.82 -13.69
N LEU A 55 1.85 -1.21 -13.16
CA LEU A 55 1.45 0.14 -13.54
C LEU A 55 2.46 1.21 -13.10
N ILE A 56 3.06 1.05 -11.91
CA ILE A 56 4.12 1.96 -11.41
C ILE A 56 5.36 1.86 -12.29
N GLU A 57 5.76 0.65 -12.71
CA GLU A 57 6.88 0.49 -13.66
C GLU A 57 6.62 1.18 -15.00
N GLN A 58 5.38 1.09 -15.51
CA GLN A 58 5.00 1.80 -16.73
C GLN A 58 5.05 3.32 -16.53
N LEU A 59 4.57 3.82 -15.39
CA LEU A 59 4.61 5.24 -15.05
C LEU A 59 6.05 5.76 -15.00
N ASN A 60 6.96 5.04 -14.36
CA ASN A 60 8.38 5.39 -14.28
C ASN A 60 9.03 5.46 -15.67
N LYS A 61 8.74 4.50 -16.56
CA LYS A 61 9.24 4.53 -17.94
C LYS A 61 8.72 5.74 -18.74
N LEU A 62 7.47 6.13 -18.52
CA LEU A 62 6.90 7.33 -19.14
C LEU A 62 7.51 8.61 -18.55
N ASP A 63 7.88 8.63 -17.27
CA ASP A 63 8.60 9.75 -16.65
C ASP A 63 9.99 9.92 -17.26
N GLU A 64 10.77 8.84 -17.36
CA GLU A 64 12.08 8.84 -18.01
C GLU A 64 11.99 9.31 -19.47
N GLY A 65 11.04 8.74 -20.24
CA GLY A 65 10.81 9.13 -21.63
C GLY A 65 10.37 10.58 -21.77
N PHE A 66 9.51 11.08 -20.89
CA PHE A 66 9.06 12.46 -20.88
C PHE A 66 10.23 13.43 -20.70
N GLU A 67 11.09 13.20 -19.71
CA GLU A 67 12.22 14.09 -19.41
C GLU A 67 13.18 14.20 -20.60
N LEU A 68 13.52 13.06 -21.22
CA LEU A 68 14.37 13.01 -22.41
C LEU A 68 13.80 13.83 -23.57
N ILE A 69 12.49 13.75 -23.81
CA ILE A 69 11.84 14.51 -24.89
C ILE A 69 11.71 15.99 -24.53
N TYR A 70 11.37 16.30 -23.27
CA TYR A 70 11.16 17.66 -22.81
C TYR A 70 12.43 18.51 -22.92
N GLU A 71 13.58 17.93 -22.56
CA GLU A 71 14.89 18.57 -22.71
C GLU A 71 15.17 19.02 -24.16
N ASN A 72 14.63 18.32 -25.16
CA ASN A 72 14.79 18.66 -26.57
C ASN A 72 13.88 19.81 -27.05
N VAL A 73 12.83 20.17 -26.29
CA VAL A 73 11.84 21.19 -26.70
C VAL A 73 11.63 22.32 -25.69
N LYS A 74 12.20 22.23 -24.49
CA LYS A 74 12.00 23.25 -23.44
C LYS A 74 12.38 24.66 -23.88
N GLU A 75 13.48 24.81 -24.63
CA GLU A 75 13.94 26.12 -25.12
C GLU A 75 12.95 26.68 -26.16
N GLU A 76 12.51 25.84 -27.10
CA GLU A 76 11.54 26.19 -28.15
C GLU A 76 10.21 26.64 -27.52
N LEU A 77 9.70 25.90 -26.54
CA LEU A 77 8.48 26.24 -25.81
C LEU A 77 8.63 27.55 -25.01
N SER A 78 9.83 27.84 -24.50
CA SER A 78 10.10 29.06 -23.74
C SER A 78 10.26 30.30 -24.63
N VAL A 79 10.85 30.17 -25.81
CA VAL A 79 11.11 31.29 -26.73
C VAL A 79 9.87 31.59 -27.59
N ASN A 80 9.19 30.56 -28.09
CA ASN A 80 8.07 30.67 -29.03
C ASN A 80 6.71 30.47 -28.36
N GLN A 81 6.53 31.00 -27.13
CA GLN A 81 5.32 30.79 -26.31
C GLN A 81 4.01 31.15 -27.01
N ILE A 82 4.00 32.21 -27.83
CA ILE A 82 2.79 32.65 -28.55
C ILE A 82 2.38 31.60 -29.57
N GLN A 83 3.35 30.99 -30.26
CA GLN A 83 3.11 29.99 -31.29
C GLN A 83 2.56 28.69 -30.71
N TYR A 84 3.07 28.25 -29.54
CA TYR A 84 2.68 26.99 -28.91
C TYR A 84 1.73 27.18 -27.71
N ARG A 85 1.00 28.29 -27.68
CA ARG A 85 0.22 28.68 -26.50
C ARG A 85 -0.81 27.63 -26.12
N GLU A 86 -1.53 27.08 -27.10
CA GLU A 86 -2.57 26.08 -26.87
C GLU A 86 -1.97 24.77 -26.35
N GLU A 87 -0.87 24.33 -26.95
CA GLU A 87 -0.15 23.13 -26.54
C GLU A 87 0.44 23.27 -25.14
N ILE A 88 1.03 24.42 -24.81
CA ILE A 88 1.56 24.70 -23.46
C ILE A 88 0.44 24.63 -22.43
N LEU A 89 -0.69 25.28 -22.68
CA LEU A 89 -1.85 25.25 -21.76
C LEU A 89 -2.37 23.82 -21.58
N TYR A 90 -2.41 23.02 -22.64
CA TYR A 90 -2.86 21.64 -22.56
C TYR A 90 -1.87 20.76 -21.79
N LEU A 91 -0.56 20.89 -22.02
CA LEU A 91 0.46 20.19 -21.24
C LEU A 91 0.38 20.56 -19.74
N GLN A 92 0.18 21.84 -19.43
CA GLN A 92 -0.01 22.32 -18.06
C GLN A 92 -1.27 21.73 -17.41
N ASP A 93 -2.37 21.63 -18.16
CA ASP A 93 -3.60 20.99 -17.69
C ASP A 93 -3.39 19.52 -17.34
N LEU A 94 -2.70 18.77 -18.21
CA LEU A 94 -2.36 17.37 -17.95
C LEU A 94 -1.45 17.21 -16.73
N ILE A 95 -0.46 18.10 -16.54
CA ILE A 95 0.42 18.10 -15.35
C ILE A 95 -0.39 18.36 -14.08
N ARG A 96 -1.36 19.28 -14.12
CA ARG A 96 -2.28 19.54 -13.01
C ARG A 96 -3.09 18.29 -12.68
N GLN A 97 -3.69 17.67 -13.70
CA GLN A 97 -4.45 16.43 -13.57
C GLN A 97 -3.63 15.26 -12.99
N ILE A 98 -2.35 15.15 -13.37
CA ILE A 98 -1.40 14.17 -12.83
C ILE A 98 -1.15 14.45 -11.35
N THR A 99 -0.91 15.71 -10.98
CA THR A 99 -0.60 16.10 -9.59
C THR A 99 -1.78 15.86 -8.66
N GLU A 100 -3.00 16.22 -9.09
CA GLU A 100 -4.24 15.96 -8.36
C GLU A 100 -4.42 14.46 -8.06
N ARG A 101 -4.29 13.61 -9.08
CA ARG A 101 -4.43 12.15 -8.96
C ARG A 101 -3.34 11.52 -8.11
N SER A 102 -2.09 11.95 -8.26
CA SER A 102 -0.98 11.47 -7.43
C SER A 102 -1.19 11.80 -5.95
N THR A 103 -1.71 13.00 -5.66
CA THR A 103 -2.02 13.43 -4.28
C THR A 103 -3.16 12.59 -3.69
N GLU A 104 -4.22 12.35 -4.47
CA GLU A 104 -5.34 11.50 -4.06
C GLU A 104 -4.88 10.06 -3.81
N LEU A 105 -4.12 9.48 -4.75
CA LEU A 105 -3.55 8.14 -4.65
C LEU A 105 -2.70 7.99 -3.38
N GLN A 106 -1.84 8.97 -3.09
CA GLN A 106 -0.99 8.96 -1.89
C GLN A 106 -1.83 8.97 -0.61
N ALA A 107 -2.91 9.76 -0.55
CA ALA A 107 -3.79 9.82 0.61
C ALA A 107 -4.48 8.47 0.87
N ILE A 108 -4.95 7.80 -0.19
CA ILE A 108 -5.62 6.50 -0.09
C ILE A 108 -4.62 5.40 0.27
N GLU A 109 -3.44 5.37 -0.35
CA GLU A 109 -2.37 4.40 0.00
C GLU A 109 -1.96 4.53 1.47
N MET A 110 -1.83 5.75 1.99
CA MET A 110 -1.52 5.97 3.41
C MET A 110 -2.62 5.41 4.32
N ARG A 111 -3.89 5.60 3.94
CA ARG A 111 -5.03 5.05 4.68
C ARG A 111 -5.05 3.52 4.61
N ASN A 112 -4.81 2.93 3.45
CA ASN A 112 -4.74 1.48 3.26
C ASN A 112 -3.61 0.85 4.08
N LYS A 113 -2.43 1.45 4.05
CA LYS A 113 -1.28 1.03 4.87
C LYS A 113 -1.64 0.99 6.35
N ASN A 114 -2.23 2.07 6.88
CA ASN A 114 -2.62 2.13 8.29
C ASN A 114 -3.63 1.02 8.66
N LYS A 115 -4.61 0.74 7.79
CA LYS A 115 -5.59 -0.34 8.00
C LYS A 115 -4.91 -1.72 8.03
N ILE A 116 -4.01 -2.00 7.10
CA ILE A 116 -3.24 -3.25 7.03
C ILE A 116 -2.38 -3.43 8.29
N GLU A 117 -1.65 -2.40 8.70
CA GLU A 117 -0.80 -2.42 9.90
C GLU A 117 -1.62 -2.68 11.17
N ALA A 118 -2.80 -2.06 11.28
CA ALA A 118 -3.72 -2.29 12.38
C ALA A 118 -4.25 -3.74 12.40
N TYR A 119 -4.60 -4.28 11.23
CA TYR A 119 -5.04 -5.67 11.07
C TYR A 119 -3.98 -6.68 11.54
N PHE A 120 -2.75 -6.58 11.04
CA PHE A 120 -1.66 -7.47 11.45
C PHE A 120 -1.31 -7.33 12.94
N SER A 121 -1.37 -6.10 13.47
CA SER A 121 -1.16 -5.85 14.90
C SER A 121 -2.23 -6.53 15.77
N LYS A 122 -3.49 -6.51 15.34
CA LYS A 122 -4.60 -7.21 16.02
C LYS A 122 -4.41 -8.73 15.97
N ARG A 123 -4.13 -9.31 14.79
CA ARG A 123 -3.89 -10.76 14.65
C ARG A 123 -2.71 -11.24 15.50
N LYS A 124 -1.62 -10.46 15.58
CA LYS A 124 -0.47 -10.77 16.44
C LYS A 124 -0.84 -10.79 17.93
N LYS A 125 -1.71 -9.87 18.37
CA LYS A 125 -2.24 -9.86 19.74
C LYS A 125 -3.16 -11.05 20.00
N GLU A 126 -4.01 -11.42 19.06
CA GLU A 126 -4.87 -12.61 19.15
C GLU A 126 -4.04 -13.90 19.30
N ILE A 127 -3.00 -14.09 18.49
CA ILE A 127 -2.08 -15.24 18.60
C ILE A 127 -1.37 -15.26 19.96
N LYS A 128 -0.90 -14.09 20.45
CA LYS A 128 -0.31 -13.98 21.79
C LYS A 128 -1.32 -14.27 22.89
N GLY A 129 -2.55 -13.75 22.78
CA GLY A 129 -3.65 -14.02 23.69
C GLY A 129 -4.02 -15.50 23.74
N TYR A 130 -4.02 -16.18 22.59
CA TYR A 130 -4.21 -17.63 22.50
C TYR A 130 -3.06 -18.41 23.16
N LYS A 131 -1.81 -17.98 22.96
CA LYS A 131 -0.64 -18.57 23.65
C LYS A 131 -0.64 -18.30 25.17
N VAL A 132 -1.22 -17.19 25.62
CA VAL A 132 -1.39 -16.86 27.04
C VAL A 132 -2.56 -17.63 27.66
N ASN A 133 -3.71 -17.73 27.00
CA ASN A 133 -4.83 -18.59 27.42
C ASN A 133 -4.49 -20.09 27.37
N SER A 134 -3.63 -20.52 26.45
CA SER A 134 -3.10 -21.89 26.40
C SER A 134 -2.11 -22.20 27.53
N LYS A 135 -1.48 -21.17 28.14
CA LYS A 135 -0.67 -21.31 29.37
C LYS A 135 -1.50 -21.17 30.65
N THR A 136 -2.82 -21.03 30.55
CA THR A 136 -3.75 -21.04 31.69
C THR A 136 -4.87 -22.04 31.48
N ALA A 137 -4.54 -23.22 30.96
CA ALA A 137 -5.37 -24.43 31.06
C ALA A 137 -4.75 -25.49 32.01
N SER A 138 -3.78 -25.12 32.84
CA SER A 138 -3.18 -26.04 33.82
C SER A 138 -3.10 -25.53 35.26
N SER A 139 -3.72 -24.37 35.56
CA SER A 139 -3.73 -23.84 36.94
C SER A 139 -4.98 -24.21 37.75
N TYR A 140 -5.98 -24.87 37.15
CA TYR A 140 -7.14 -25.35 37.93
C TYR A 140 -6.95 -26.78 38.48
N TYR A 141 -6.15 -27.63 37.82
CA TYR A 141 -5.89 -29.01 38.27
C TYR A 141 -4.60 -29.20 39.07
N LYS A 142 -3.72 -28.20 39.09
CA LYS A 142 -2.51 -28.21 39.94
C LYS A 142 -2.74 -27.57 41.31
N ASN A 143 -4.01 -27.39 41.71
CA ASN A 143 -4.44 -27.47 43.11
C ASN A 143 -4.88 -28.91 43.40
N MET A 144 -3.98 -29.83 43.06
CA MET A 144 -3.94 -31.14 43.63
C MET A 144 -3.66 -30.97 45.13
N ALA A 145 -4.40 -31.73 45.93
CA ALA A 145 -3.73 -32.64 46.87
C ALA A 145 -2.96 -32.01 48.05
N ASP A 146 -3.54 -31.00 48.69
CA ASP A 146 -3.11 -30.58 50.04
C ASP A 146 -4.21 -30.75 51.10
N GLN A 147 -5.32 -31.45 50.79
CA GLN A 147 -6.46 -31.48 51.71
C GLN A 147 -6.98 -32.85 52.20
N HIS A 148 -6.53 -34.00 51.69
CA HIS A 148 -6.90 -35.28 52.33
C HIS A 148 -5.89 -36.39 51.99
N HIS A 149 -4.97 -36.68 52.93
CA HIS A 149 -4.72 -38.02 53.49
C HIS A 149 -3.45 -38.01 54.34
N GLY A 150 -3.58 -38.25 55.65
CA GLY A 150 -2.46 -38.74 56.44
C GLY A 150 -2.39 -38.28 57.89
N GLU A 151 -3.46 -38.41 58.69
CA GLU A 151 -3.22 -38.70 60.11
C GLU A 151 -2.89 -40.19 60.25
N SER A 152 -1.66 -40.52 60.64
CA SER A 152 -1.43 -41.60 61.60
C SER A 152 -0.01 -41.58 62.18
N TYR A 153 0.05 -41.11 63.43
CA TYR A 153 0.78 -41.66 64.59
C TYR A 153 2.29 -41.96 64.57
N PHE A 154 3.01 -41.18 65.39
CA PHE A 154 4.01 -41.54 66.41
C PHE A 154 4.73 -42.91 66.36
N TYR A 155 6.07 -42.88 66.38
CA TYR A 155 6.98 -43.52 67.39
C TYR A 155 8.44 -43.20 67.00
N ASP A 156 9.16 -42.32 67.72
CA ASP A 156 10.05 -42.52 68.87
C ASP A 156 11.39 -43.28 68.63
N LYS A 157 12.43 -42.65 69.20
CA LYS A 157 13.82 -43.05 69.55
C LYS A 157 14.94 -43.03 68.51
N LYS A 158 15.76 -41.97 68.67
CA LYS A 158 17.23 -41.97 68.88
C LYS A 158 17.90 -43.36 68.91
N LYS A 159 18.91 -43.56 68.07
CA LYS A 159 20.34 -43.54 68.44
C LYS A 159 21.21 -43.48 67.19
#